data_AF-A0A258HAD4-F1
#
_entry.id   AF-A0A258HAD4-F1
#
_cell.length_a   1.000
_cell.length_b   1.000
_cell.length_c   1.000
_cell.angle_alpha   90.00
_cell.angle_beta   90.00
_cell.angle_gamma   90.00
#
_symmetry.space_group_name_H-M   'P 1'
#
loop_
_entity.id
_entity.type
_entity.pdbx_description
1 polymer ?
#
loop_
_entity_poly.entity_id
_entity_poly.type
_entity_poly.pdbx_seq_one_letter_code
_entity_poly.pdbx_strand_id
1 'polypeptide(L)'
;MRGENNMAFEVFKETGTRTREFISITETKTFGVPRAFLDKHGITAQHKAIVLYDPDENKVALHFSTKDTKIAFAVRITGEKQGAIIAARSFFDVKGIDVKKYAGRYEFEKKSLSELGVNSPGEAFVITLKEKPIDDPALISSEEVSAIDDAVLNEDKPAMTDLFGED
;
A
#
# COMPACT_ATOMS: atom_id res chain seq x y z
N MET A 1 -19.84 58.50 -25.91
CA MET A 1 -19.78 57.07 -26.27
C MET A 1 -18.93 56.36 -25.23
N ARG A 2 -19.54 55.63 -24.30
CA ARG A 2 -18.85 54.76 -23.34
C ARG A 2 -19.37 53.35 -23.58
N GLY A 3 -18.44 52.43 -23.83
CA GLY A 3 -18.72 51.04 -24.21
C GLY A 3 -19.20 50.19 -23.03
N GLU A 4 -20.15 49.32 -23.32
CA GLU A 4 -20.58 48.23 -22.46
C GLU A 4 -19.65 47.03 -22.67
N ASN A 5 -18.76 46.78 -21.70
CA ASN A 5 -18.00 45.54 -21.64
C ASN A 5 -18.90 44.42 -21.11
N ASN A 6 -19.32 43.55 -22.03
CA ASN A 6 -20.15 42.39 -21.77
C ASN A 6 -19.29 41.29 -21.10
N MET A 7 -19.26 41.23 -19.77
CA MET A 7 -18.59 40.15 -19.03
C MET A 7 -19.52 38.94 -18.95
N ALA A 8 -19.49 38.09 -19.97
CA ALA A 8 -20.15 36.78 -19.95
C ALA A 8 -19.21 35.75 -19.29
N PHE A 9 -19.24 35.65 -17.96
CA PHE A 9 -18.60 34.54 -17.27
C PHE A 9 -19.44 33.27 -17.46
N GLU A 10 -18.87 32.26 -18.12
CA GLU A 10 -19.50 30.96 -18.30
C GLU A 10 -19.21 30.06 -17.10
N VAL A 11 -20.25 29.48 -16.51
CA VAL A 11 -20.12 28.56 -15.37
C VAL A 11 -19.53 27.24 -15.87
N PHE A 12 -18.38 26.85 -15.33
CA PHE A 12 -17.71 25.58 -15.62
C PHE A 12 -18.59 24.40 -15.16
N LYS A 13 -19.22 23.67 -16.10
CA LYS A 13 -20.19 22.59 -15.81
C LYS A 13 -19.60 21.18 -15.86
N GLU A 14 -18.43 20.99 -16.43
CA GLU A 14 -17.85 19.65 -16.58
C GLU A 14 -16.56 19.51 -15.80
N THR A 15 -16.72 19.10 -14.54
CA THR A 15 -15.63 18.39 -13.87
C THR A 15 -15.65 16.98 -14.43
N GLY A 16 -14.97 16.78 -15.56
CA GLY A 16 -14.66 15.48 -16.14
C GLY A 16 -13.86 14.67 -15.13
N THR A 17 -14.56 14.08 -14.16
CA THR A 17 -13.96 13.30 -13.10
C THR A 17 -13.57 11.99 -13.77
N ARG A 18 -12.37 11.97 -14.35
CA ARG A 18 -11.71 10.75 -14.77
C ARG A 18 -11.45 9.98 -13.47
N THR A 19 -12.45 9.22 -13.04
CA THR A 19 -12.39 8.40 -11.83
C THR A 19 -11.33 7.35 -12.10
N ARG A 20 -10.09 7.65 -11.70
CA ARG A 20 -8.98 6.72 -11.85
C ARG A 20 -9.28 5.53 -10.95
N GLU A 21 -9.31 4.36 -11.56
CA GLU A 21 -9.47 3.12 -10.83
C GLU A 21 -8.10 2.73 -10.29
N PHE A 22 -8.03 2.44 -9.00
CA PHE A 22 -6.80 2.02 -8.35
C PHE A 22 -7.11 0.95 -7.33
N ILE A 23 -6.16 0.10 -7.04
CA ILE A 23 -6.23 -0.82 -5.90
C ILE A 23 -5.29 -0.26 -4.84
N SER A 24 -5.79 -0.09 -3.64
CA SER A 24 -5.00 0.43 -2.52
C SER A 24 -4.60 -0.68 -1.57
N ILE A 25 -3.38 -0.63 -1.07
CA ILE A 25 -2.90 -1.45 0.03
C ILE A 25 -2.85 -0.55 1.26
N THR A 26 -3.52 -0.98 2.32
CA THR A 26 -3.53 -0.29 3.61
C THR A 26 -2.53 -0.92 4.57
N GLU A 27 -2.05 -0.13 5.53
CA GLU A 27 -1.15 -0.59 6.58
C GLU A 27 -1.75 -1.70 7.46
N THR A 28 -3.08 -1.85 7.46
CA THR A 28 -3.82 -2.87 8.21
C THR A 28 -3.87 -4.23 7.50
N LYS A 29 -3.02 -4.45 6.47
CA LYS A 29 -2.95 -5.69 5.67
C LYS A 29 -4.27 -5.98 4.94
N THR A 30 -4.89 -4.92 4.42
CA THR A 30 -6.12 -5.02 3.63
C THR A 30 -5.99 -4.33 2.28
N PHE A 31 -6.64 -4.90 1.27
CA PHE A 31 -6.77 -4.28 -0.05
C PHE A 31 -8.06 -3.47 -0.11
N GLY A 32 -7.94 -2.18 -0.38
CA GLY A 32 -9.05 -1.27 -0.60
C GLY A 32 -9.33 -1.11 -2.08
N VAL A 33 -10.59 -1.34 -2.48
CA VAL A 33 -11.05 -1.26 -3.86
C VAL A 33 -12.13 -0.18 -3.95
N PRO A 34 -11.99 0.84 -4.82
CA PRO A 34 -12.94 1.93 -4.92
C PRO A 34 -14.28 1.44 -5.48
N ARG A 35 -15.35 2.15 -5.13
CA ARG A 35 -16.70 1.78 -5.55
C ARG A 35 -16.86 1.71 -7.07
N ALA A 36 -16.30 2.68 -7.79
CA ALA A 36 -16.31 2.71 -9.26
C ALA A 36 -15.76 1.44 -9.90
N PHE A 37 -14.72 0.83 -9.31
CA PHE A 37 -14.15 -0.42 -9.80
C PHE A 37 -15.13 -1.59 -9.58
N LEU A 38 -15.79 -1.64 -8.42
CA LEU A 38 -16.78 -2.68 -8.12
C LEU A 38 -17.96 -2.61 -9.08
N ASP A 39 -18.50 -1.41 -9.32
CA ASP A 39 -19.63 -1.21 -10.23
C ASP A 39 -19.25 -1.55 -11.68
N LYS A 40 -18.06 -1.15 -12.13
CA LYS A 40 -17.57 -1.45 -13.48
C LYS A 40 -17.37 -2.94 -13.73
N HIS A 41 -16.93 -3.67 -12.70
CA HIS A 41 -16.63 -5.10 -12.79
C HIS A 41 -17.74 -6.00 -12.22
N GLY A 42 -18.87 -5.44 -11.80
CA GLY A 42 -20.01 -6.20 -11.26
C GLY A 42 -19.70 -6.95 -9.96
N ILE A 43 -18.72 -6.48 -9.17
CA ILE A 43 -18.27 -7.17 -7.96
C ILE A 43 -19.21 -6.83 -6.82
N THR A 44 -19.84 -7.86 -6.26
CA THR A 44 -20.78 -7.76 -5.13
C THR A 44 -20.20 -8.38 -3.86
N ALA A 45 -20.87 -8.22 -2.73
CA ALA A 45 -20.47 -8.84 -1.45
C ALA A 45 -20.53 -10.38 -1.46
N GLN A 46 -21.18 -10.99 -2.46
CA GLN A 46 -21.19 -12.43 -2.66
C GLN A 46 -19.89 -12.94 -3.31
N HIS A 47 -19.13 -12.04 -3.93
CA HIS A 47 -17.86 -12.41 -4.54
C HIS A 47 -16.80 -12.60 -3.45
N LYS A 48 -15.92 -13.56 -3.69
CA LYS A 48 -14.73 -13.80 -2.91
C LYS A 48 -13.51 -13.42 -3.73
N ALA A 49 -12.52 -12.85 -3.06
CA ALA A 49 -11.26 -12.46 -3.67
C ALA A 49 -10.20 -13.52 -3.43
N ILE A 50 -9.65 -14.09 -4.50
CA ILE A 50 -8.51 -14.98 -4.47
C ILE A 50 -7.27 -14.12 -4.76
N VAL A 51 -6.31 -14.16 -3.84
CA VAL A 51 -5.05 -13.42 -3.96
C VAL A 51 -3.99 -14.37 -4.47
N LEU A 52 -3.38 -14.04 -5.61
CA LEU A 52 -2.24 -14.74 -6.19
C LEU A 52 -1.00 -13.86 -6.02
N TYR A 53 0.16 -14.48 -5.84
CA TYR A 53 1.41 -13.77 -5.65
C TYR A 53 2.52 -14.38 -6.49
N ASP A 54 3.17 -13.50 -7.21
CA ASP A 54 4.38 -13.78 -7.97
C ASP A 54 5.58 -13.25 -7.17
N PRO A 55 6.40 -14.14 -6.57
CA PRO A 55 7.57 -13.74 -5.81
C PRO A 55 8.73 -13.25 -6.68
N ASP A 56 8.78 -13.64 -7.95
CA ASP A 56 9.88 -13.29 -8.85
C ASP A 56 9.77 -11.84 -9.31
N GLU A 57 8.54 -11.40 -9.59
CA GLU A 57 8.27 -10.03 -10.04
C GLU A 57 7.65 -9.11 -8.96
N ASN A 58 7.44 -9.61 -7.75
CA ASN A 58 6.71 -8.93 -6.66
C ASN A 58 5.35 -8.40 -7.12
N LYS A 59 4.59 -9.23 -7.84
CA LYS A 59 3.25 -8.89 -8.34
C LYS A 59 2.18 -9.60 -7.52
N VAL A 60 1.08 -8.90 -7.28
CA VAL A 60 -0.11 -9.46 -6.64
C VAL A 60 -1.26 -9.43 -7.63
N ALA A 61 -1.94 -10.55 -7.83
CA ALA A 61 -3.14 -10.60 -8.64
C ALA A 61 -4.38 -10.85 -7.77
N LEU A 62 -5.42 -10.06 -7.98
CA LEU A 62 -6.72 -10.26 -7.35
C LEU A 62 -7.69 -10.84 -8.37
N HIS A 63 -8.20 -12.03 -8.08
CA HIS A 63 -9.25 -12.65 -8.87
C HIS A 63 -10.54 -12.69 -8.06
N PHE A 64 -11.64 -12.22 -8.63
CA PHE A 64 -12.95 -12.25 -7.99
C PHE A 64 -13.77 -13.39 -8.56
N SER A 65 -14.27 -14.27 -7.68
CA SER A 65 -15.10 -15.40 -8.06
C SER A 65 -16.26 -15.56 -7.08
N THR A 66 -17.40 -16.03 -7.56
CA THR A 66 -18.53 -16.43 -6.71
C THR A 66 -18.39 -17.86 -6.20
N LYS A 67 -17.43 -18.64 -6.72
CA LYS A 67 -17.19 -20.00 -6.25
C LYS A 67 -16.55 -19.99 -4.86
N ASP A 68 -17.13 -20.80 -3.98
CA ASP A 68 -16.62 -21.06 -2.65
C ASP A 68 -15.30 -21.83 -2.72
N THR A 69 -14.19 -21.10 -2.79
CA THR A 69 -12.85 -21.67 -2.67
C THR A 69 -12.37 -21.49 -1.23
N LYS A 70 -11.82 -22.55 -0.62
CA LYS A 70 -11.28 -22.53 0.76
C LYS A 70 -10.19 -21.46 1.00
N ILE A 71 -9.56 -20.99 -0.07
CA ILE A 71 -8.42 -20.05 -0.06
C ILE A 71 -8.88 -18.61 -0.38
N ALA A 72 -10.18 -18.38 -0.57
CA ALA A 72 -10.69 -17.07 -0.96
C ALA A 72 -10.99 -16.18 0.26
N PHE A 73 -10.66 -14.90 0.14
CA PHE A 73 -10.95 -13.87 1.13
C PHE A 73 -12.33 -13.25 0.90
N ALA A 74 -13.06 -12.99 1.97
CA ALA A 74 -14.36 -12.33 1.88
C ALA A 74 -14.18 -10.84 1.49
N VAL A 75 -14.95 -10.40 0.49
CA VAL A 75 -15.01 -9.00 0.08
C VAL A 75 -16.04 -8.30 0.97
N ARG A 76 -15.60 -7.37 1.83
CA ARG A 76 -16.49 -6.60 2.70
C ARG A 76 -16.78 -5.24 2.07
N ILE A 77 -18.03 -4.96 1.77
CA ILE A 77 -18.46 -3.65 1.30
C ILE A 77 -18.90 -2.83 2.50
N THR A 78 -18.22 -1.71 2.77
CA THR A 78 -18.38 -0.95 4.03
C THR A 78 -19.62 -0.03 3.99
N GLY A 79 -20.18 0.25 2.82
CA GLY A 79 -21.43 0.99 2.64
C GLY A 79 -21.71 1.31 1.17
N GLU A 80 -22.85 1.93 0.87
CA GLU A 80 -23.25 2.26 -0.52
C GLU A 80 -22.30 3.27 -1.19
N LYS A 81 -21.75 4.21 -0.42
CA LYS A 81 -20.79 5.22 -0.90
C LYS A 81 -19.33 4.83 -0.66
N GLN A 82 -19.09 3.75 0.07
CA GLN A 82 -17.75 3.33 0.46
C GLN A 82 -17.30 2.15 -0.41
N GLY A 83 -15.99 2.06 -0.64
CA GLY A 83 -15.40 0.96 -1.40
C GLY A 83 -15.53 -0.39 -0.69
N ALA A 84 -14.95 -1.41 -1.33
CA ALA A 84 -14.77 -2.72 -0.72
C ALA A 84 -13.40 -2.81 -0.05
N ILE A 85 -13.36 -3.61 1.00
CA ILE A 85 -12.15 -3.96 1.73
C ILE A 85 -12.01 -5.47 1.71
N ILE A 86 -10.83 -5.94 1.31
CA ILE A 86 -10.47 -7.34 1.26
C ILE A 86 -9.42 -7.56 2.35
N ALA A 87 -9.80 -8.23 3.43
CA ALA A 87 -8.91 -8.51 4.54
C ALA A 87 -8.04 -9.72 4.23
N ALA A 88 -6.79 -9.48 3.81
CA ALA A 88 -5.85 -10.52 3.39
C ALA A 88 -4.67 -10.68 4.38
N ARG A 89 -4.94 -10.53 5.69
CA ARG A 89 -3.89 -10.57 6.75
C ARG A 89 -2.99 -11.79 6.64
N SER A 90 -3.59 -12.97 6.57
CA SER A 90 -2.88 -14.25 6.47
C SER A 90 -1.97 -14.33 5.24
N PHE A 91 -2.33 -13.67 4.13
CA PHE A 91 -1.50 -13.64 2.93
C PHE A 91 -0.20 -12.84 3.18
N PHE A 92 -0.32 -11.63 3.72
CA PHE A 92 0.85 -10.80 4.05
C PHE A 92 1.74 -11.47 5.11
N ASP A 93 1.14 -12.13 6.10
CA ASP A 93 1.86 -12.85 7.15
C ASP A 93 2.65 -14.05 6.60
N VAL A 94 2.03 -14.87 5.74
CA VAL A 94 2.67 -16.06 5.16
C VAL A 94 3.79 -15.68 4.18
N LYS A 95 3.64 -14.58 3.45
CA LYS A 95 4.66 -14.10 2.50
C LYS A 95 5.72 -13.21 3.12
N GLY A 96 5.56 -12.79 4.37
CA GLY A 96 6.50 -11.89 5.05
C GLY A 96 6.60 -10.51 4.39
N ILE A 97 5.52 -10.04 3.74
CA ILE A 97 5.50 -8.76 3.03
C ILE A 97 5.27 -7.62 4.03
N ASP A 98 6.22 -6.70 4.12
CA ASP A 98 6.14 -5.51 4.97
C ASP A 98 5.14 -4.48 4.41
N VAL A 99 3.90 -4.54 4.90
CA VAL A 99 2.83 -3.61 4.52
C VAL A 99 3.21 -2.13 4.63
N LYS A 100 4.10 -1.76 5.56
CA LYS A 100 4.55 -0.37 5.73
C LYS A 100 5.31 0.13 4.49
N LYS A 101 6.09 -0.74 3.84
CA LYS A 101 6.88 -0.42 2.64
C LYS A 101 6.00 -0.37 1.39
N TYR A 102 4.95 -1.19 1.35
CA TYR A 102 4.08 -1.36 0.19
C TYR A 102 2.68 -0.71 0.36
N ALA A 103 2.48 0.15 1.36
CA ALA A 103 1.22 0.85 1.56
C ALA A 103 1.07 1.99 0.54
N GLY A 104 0.06 1.93 -0.32
CA GLY A 104 -0.10 2.88 -1.39
C GLY A 104 -1.29 2.61 -2.31
N ARG A 105 -1.43 3.46 -3.34
CA ARG A 105 -2.37 3.27 -4.44
C ARG A 105 -1.60 2.74 -5.64
N TYR A 106 -2.09 1.65 -6.22
CA TYR A 106 -1.48 0.97 -7.34
C TYR A 106 -2.42 1.00 -8.53
N GLU A 107 -1.84 1.28 -9.69
CA GLU A 107 -2.48 1.00 -10.97
C GLU A 107 -2.50 -0.51 -11.17
N PHE A 108 -3.57 -1.00 -11.80
CA PHE A 108 -3.75 -2.42 -12.05
C PHE A 108 -3.81 -2.69 -13.54
N GLU A 109 -3.34 -3.87 -13.92
CA GLU A 109 -3.47 -4.41 -15.26
C GLU A 109 -4.45 -5.59 -15.22
N LYS A 110 -5.36 -5.62 -16.18
CA LYS A 110 -6.31 -6.71 -16.32
C LYS A 110 -5.66 -7.81 -17.15
N LYS A 111 -5.47 -9.00 -16.56
CA LYS A 111 -4.94 -10.19 -17.22
C LYS A 111 -5.88 -11.36 -17.09
N SER A 112 -5.73 -12.33 -17.98
CA SER A 112 -6.50 -13.58 -17.88
C SER A 112 -5.82 -14.52 -16.89
N LEU A 113 -6.60 -15.29 -16.13
CA LEU A 113 -6.05 -16.29 -15.20
C LEU A 113 -5.18 -17.34 -15.89
N SER A 114 -5.48 -17.67 -17.16
CA SER A 114 -4.69 -18.58 -17.98
C SER A 114 -3.25 -18.09 -18.17
N GLU A 115 -3.04 -16.78 -18.24
CA GLU A 115 -1.70 -16.18 -18.36
C GLU A 115 -0.90 -16.26 -17.05
N LEU A 116 -1.61 -16.36 -15.92
CA LEU A 116 -1.03 -16.52 -14.59
C LEU A 116 -0.83 -17.99 -14.20
N GLY A 117 -1.05 -18.93 -15.12
CA GLY A 117 -0.89 -20.37 -14.88
C GLY A 117 -2.00 -21.00 -14.04
N VAL A 118 -3.14 -20.31 -13.85
CA VAL A 118 -4.28 -20.84 -13.10
C VAL A 118 -5.33 -21.37 -14.07
N ASN A 119 -5.61 -22.68 -13.99
CA ASN A 119 -6.69 -23.35 -14.75
C ASN A 119 -8.08 -23.00 -14.21
N SER A 120 -8.40 -21.72 -14.10
CA SER A 120 -9.73 -21.24 -13.72
C SER A 120 -10.19 -20.18 -14.70
N PRO A 121 -11.43 -20.27 -15.20
CA PRO A 121 -11.97 -19.23 -16.06
C PRO A 121 -12.20 -17.96 -15.23
N GLY A 122 -11.70 -16.83 -15.72
CA GLY A 122 -11.92 -15.54 -15.10
C GLY A 122 -10.81 -14.55 -15.35
N GLU A 123 -11.05 -13.35 -14.82
CA GLU A 123 -10.17 -12.19 -14.98
C GLU A 123 -9.47 -11.94 -13.65
N ALA A 124 -8.19 -11.56 -13.75
CA ALA A 124 -7.37 -11.22 -12.61
C ALA A 124 -6.83 -9.79 -12.78
N PHE A 125 -6.79 -9.07 -11.68
CA PHE A 125 -6.30 -7.70 -11.61
C PHE A 125 -4.92 -7.71 -10.97
N VAL A 126 -3.89 -7.52 -11.79
CA VAL A 126 -2.49 -7.59 -11.39
C VAL A 126 -2.02 -6.21 -10.98
N ILE A 127 -1.43 -6.10 -9.80
CA ILE A 127 -0.72 -4.92 -9.33
C ILE A 127 0.74 -5.26 -9.11
N THR A 128 1.62 -4.34 -9.50
CA THR A 128 3.06 -4.46 -9.25
C THR A 128 3.37 -3.73 -7.95
N LEU A 129 3.90 -4.45 -6.96
CA LEU A 129 4.30 -3.85 -5.70
C LEU A 129 5.55 -3.01 -5.94
N LYS A 130 5.44 -1.71 -5.67
CA LYS A 130 6.57 -0.78 -5.63
C LYS A 130 6.80 -0.41 -4.18
N GLU A 131 8.03 -0.63 -3.72
CA GLU A 131 8.48 -0.13 -2.42
C GLU A 131 8.40 1.39 -2.46
N LYS A 132 7.72 1.99 -1.48
CA LYS A 132 7.90 3.42 -1.25
C LYS A 132 9.33 3.63 -0.79
N PRO A 133 10.06 4.63 -1.31
CA PRO A 133 11.20 5.14 -0.59
C PRO A 133 10.65 5.56 0.77
N ILE A 134 11.17 4.94 1.83
CA ILE A 134 10.92 5.42 3.17
C ILE A 134 11.62 6.78 3.17
N ASP A 135 10.86 7.86 3.01
CA ASP A 135 11.30 9.19 3.41
C ASP A 135 11.47 9.10 4.93
N ASP A 136 12.62 8.57 5.33
CA ASP A 136 13.08 8.53 6.70
C ASP A 136 13.66 9.92 6.95
N PRO A 137 12.92 10.85 7.61
CA PRO A 137 13.50 12.15 7.95
C PRO A 137 14.72 12.01 8.90
N ALA A 138 15.01 10.80 9.42
CA ALA A 138 16.13 10.53 10.30
C ALA A 138 17.45 10.18 9.59
N LEU A 139 17.47 10.02 8.26
CA LEU A 139 18.72 9.80 7.50
C LEU A 139 19.35 11.10 6.95
N ILE A 140 18.79 12.26 7.26
CA ILE A 140 19.41 13.57 7.01
C ILE A 140 20.07 14.09 8.31
N SER A 141 21.00 13.33 8.91
CA SER A 141 21.85 13.86 10.00
C SER A 141 22.97 12.91 10.41
N SER A 142 23.81 12.45 9.47
CA SER A 142 25.06 11.76 9.89
C SER A 142 26.26 11.87 8.94
N GLU A 143 26.20 12.62 7.83
CA GLU A 143 27.34 12.78 6.90
C GLU A 143 27.90 14.20 6.77
N GLU A 144 27.61 15.11 7.70
CA GLU A 144 28.37 16.38 7.81
C GLU A 144 28.67 16.75 9.27
N VAL A 145 29.61 16.02 9.88
CA VAL A 145 30.65 16.66 10.71
C VAL A 145 31.91 15.80 10.66
N SER A 146 32.55 15.77 9.49
CA SER A 146 33.99 15.53 9.42
C SER A 146 34.70 16.82 9.86
N ALA A 147 35.68 16.67 10.76
CA ALA A 147 36.63 17.68 11.21
C ALA A 147 36.17 18.62 12.34
N ILE A 148 36.36 18.17 13.59
CA ILE A 148 37.07 18.97 14.59
C ILE A 148 38.13 18.09 15.24
N ASP A 149 39.36 18.39 14.87
CA ASP A 149 40.67 18.16 15.50
C ASP A 149 40.70 17.53 16.91
N ASP A 150 41.52 16.47 16.99
CA ASP A 150 42.74 16.43 17.81
C ASP A 150 42.85 17.51 18.92
N ALA A 151 42.71 17.07 20.17
CA ALA A 151 43.75 17.21 21.19
C ALA A 151 43.18 17.05 22.61
N VAL A 152 44.08 16.64 23.51
CA VAL A 152 44.13 16.92 24.95
C VAL A 152 43.79 15.76 25.89
N LEU A 153 44.89 15.08 26.27
CA LEU A 153 45.37 14.75 27.63
C LEU A 153 44.45 13.87 28.53
N ASN A 154 44.87 12.64 28.84
CA ASN A 154 45.80 12.22 29.92
C ASN A 154 45.13 12.11 31.30
N GLU A 155 45.39 10.96 31.94
CA GLU A 155 45.39 10.72 33.41
C GLU A 155 43.99 10.67 34.06
N ASP A 156 43.66 9.83 35.03
CA ASP A 156 44.45 9.01 35.93
C ASP A 156 43.55 7.87 36.47
N LYS A 157 44.14 6.69 36.68
CA LYS A 157 43.54 5.64 37.52
C LYS A 157 43.36 6.21 38.93
N PRO A 158 42.30 5.80 39.64
CA PRO A 158 42.63 5.03 40.84
C PRO A 158 41.77 3.80 41.04
N ALA A 159 42.44 2.76 41.52
CA ALA A 159 41.85 1.61 42.16
C ALA A 159 41.21 2.02 43.49
N MET A 160 40.01 1.52 43.77
CA MET A 160 39.45 1.40 45.11
C MET A 160 38.62 0.10 45.13
N THR A 161 39.23 -0.99 45.60
CA THR A 161 39.14 -1.51 46.98
C THR A 161 37.84 -2.27 47.21
N ASP A 162 37.95 -3.59 47.15
CA ASP A 162 37.25 -4.54 48.02
C ASP A 162 37.16 -3.99 49.45
N LEU A 163 35.97 -4.06 50.06
CA LEU A 163 35.79 -4.34 51.49
C LEU A 163 34.30 -4.28 51.91
N PHE A 164 33.94 -5.17 52.84
CA PHE A 164 32.68 -5.34 53.59
C PHE A 164 31.60 -6.17 52.85
N GLY A 165 31.19 -7.37 53.30
CA GLY A 165 31.24 -7.99 54.64
C GLY A 165 30.06 -7.51 55.51
N GLU A 166 29.47 -8.45 56.28
CA GLU A 166 28.28 -8.35 57.16
C GLU A 166 26.96 -8.68 56.45
N ASP A 167 26.11 -9.60 56.90
CA ASP A 167 26.15 -10.63 57.96
C ASP A 167 25.08 -11.69 57.60
#